data_AF-A0A430B0D5-F1
#
_entry.id   AF-A0A430B0D5-F1
#
_cell.length_a   1.000
_cell.length_b   1.000
_cell.length_c   1.000
_cell.angle_alpha   90.00
_cell.angle_beta   90.00
_cell.angle_gamma   90.00
#
_symmetry.space_group_name_H-M   'P 1'
#
loop_
_entity.id
_entity.type
_entity.pdbx_description
1 polymer ?
#
loop_
_entity_poly.entity_id
_entity_poly.type
_entity_poly.pdbx_seq_one_letter_code
_entity_poly.pdbx_strand_id
1 'polypeptide(L)' 'MTQQDWLYAQIASLEASSQQYEDRAFFQELREIVQEQYKRIEQAEGEIDGTIWSPRNWS' A
#
# COMPACT_ATOMS: atom_id res chain seq x y z
N MET A 1 -9.30 -9.83 -8.11
CA MET A 1 -8.96 -9.21 -6.82
C MET A 1 -7.45 -9.01 -6.81
N THR A 2 -6.97 -7.79 -6.61
CA THR A 2 -5.53 -7.52 -6.55
C THR A 2 -4.94 -7.94 -5.20
N GLN A 3 -3.61 -8.01 -5.08
CA GLN A 3 -2.94 -8.24 -3.81
C GLN A 3 -3.24 -7.11 -2.79
N GLN A 4 -3.37 -5.87 -3.28
CA GLN A 4 -3.74 -4.70 -2.48
C GLN A 4 -5.15 -4.85 -1.91
N ASP A 5 -6.13 -5.21 -2.74
CA ASP A 5 -7.53 -5.40 -2.30
C ASP A 5 -7.63 -6.52 -1.27
N TRP A 6 -6.91 -7.63 -1.50
CA TRP A 6 -6.86 -8.75 -0.58
C TRP A 6 -6.30 -8.35 0.78
N LEU A 7 -5.19 -7.59 0.80
CA LEU A 7 -4.55 -7.17 2.05
C LEU A 7 -5.43 -6.21 2.84
N TYR A 8 -6.09 -5.24 2.18
CA TYR A 8 -7.04 -4.36 2.85
C TYR A 8 -8.23 -5.13 3.45
N ALA A 9 -8.78 -6.10 2.71
CA ALA A 9 -9.86 -6.94 3.22
C ALA A 9 -9.43 -7.76 4.44
N GLN A 10 -8.19 -8.27 4.43
CA GLN A 10 -7.65 -9.02 5.56
C GLN A 10 -7.47 -8.14 6.80
N ILE A 11 -6.91 -6.94 6.66
CA ILE A 11 -6.75 -5.99 7.77
C ILE A 11 -8.12 -5.59 8.34
N ALA A 12 -9.10 -5.30 7.48
CA ALA A 12 -10.46 -4.97 7.91
C ALA A 12 -11.14 -6.13 8.65
N SER A 13 -10.94 -7.37 8.21
CA SER A 13 -11.47 -8.56 8.90
C SER A 13 -10.83 -8.76 10.27
N LEU A 14 -9.53 -8.50 10.40
CA LEU A 14 -8.81 -8.60 11.66
C LEU A 14 -9.22 -7.49 12.63
N GLU A 15 -9.36 -6.25 12.15
CA GLU A 15 -9.89 -5.13 12.93
C GLU A 15 -11.30 -5.44 13.46
N ALA A 16 -12.19 -5.94 12.60
CA ALA A 16 -13.58 -6.24 12.95
C ALA A 16 -13.73 -7.41 13.94
N SER A 17 -12.78 -8.34 13.94
CA SER A 17 -12.77 -9.48 14.88
C SER A 17 -12.04 -9.20 16.19
N SER A 18 -11.36 -8.05 16.30
CA SER A 18 -10.60 -7.65 17.47
C SER A 18 -11.49 -7.06 18.56
N GLN A 19 -11.44 -7.65 19.75
CA GLN A 19 -12.23 -7.19 20.90
C GLN A 19 -11.53 -6.09 21.71
N GLN A 20 -10.19 -6.14 21.76
CA GLN A 20 -9.39 -5.17 22.51
C GLN A 20 -9.20 -3.90 21.68
N TYR A 21 -9.18 -2.77 22.38
CA TYR A 21 -9.00 -1.46 21.75
C TYR A 21 -7.63 -1.35 21.07
N GLU A 22 -6.60 -1.86 21.73
CA GLU A 22 -5.21 -1.83 21.27
C GLU A 22 -5.06 -2.55 19.93
N ASP A 23 -5.68 -3.72 19.80
CA ASP A 23 -5.65 -4.51 18.56
C ASP A 23 -6.38 -3.78 17.43
N ARG A 24 -7.54 -3.17 17.72
CA ARG A 24 -8.28 -2.36 16.74
C ARG A 24 -7.47 -1.15 16.28
N ALA A 25 -6.87 -0.42 17.22
CA ALA A 25 -6.03 0.73 16.91
C ALA A 25 -4.81 0.32 16.06
N PHE A 26 -4.20 -0.83 16.37
CA PHE A 26 -3.12 -1.39 15.58
C PHE A 26 -3.54 -1.65 14.13
N PHE A 27 -4.69 -2.31 13.90
CA PHE A 27 -5.15 -2.60 12.54
C PHE A 27 -5.57 -1.34 11.76
N GLN A 28 -6.08 -0.31 12.44
CA GLN A 28 -6.35 0.99 11.84
C GLN A 28 -5.07 1.64 11.32
N GLU A 29 -4.04 1.77 12.17
CA GLU A 29 -2.76 2.36 11.76
C GLU A 29 -2.03 1.51 10.71
N LEU A 30 -2.13 0.18 10.81
CA LEU A 30 -1.58 -0.72 9.81
C LEU A 30 -2.20 -0.46 8.44
N ARG A 31 -3.51 -0.20 8.37
CA ARG A 31 -4.19 0.13 7.11
C ARG A 31 -3.63 1.40 6.48
N GLU A 32 -3.44 2.45 7.26
CA GLU A 32 -2.87 3.72 6.81
C GLU A 32 -1.44 3.53 6.27
N ILE A 33 -0.61 2.76 6.99
CA ILE A 33 0.76 2.45 6.56
C ILE A 33 0.76 1.71 5.22
N VAL A 34 -0.09 0.69 5.07
CA VAL A 34 -0.18 -0.11 3.84
C VAL A 34 -0.64 0.75 2.66
N GLN A 35 -1.59 1.67 2.87
CA GLN A 35 -2.03 2.60 1.83
C GLN A 35 -0.89 3.47 1.32
N GLU A 36 -0.09 4.04 2.22
CA GLU A 36 1.07 4.83 1.82
C GLU A 36 2.17 3.96 1.16
N GLN A 37 2.32 2.68 1.54
CA GLN A 37 3.26 1.80 0.84
C GLN A 37 2.85 1.56 -0.62
N TYR A 38 1.57 1.28 -0.90
CA TYR A 38 1.13 1.06 -2.28
C TYR A 38 1.27 2.32 -3.13
N LYS A 39 0.96 3.48 -2.57
CA LYS A 39 1.20 4.77 -3.23
C LYS A 39 2.68 4.97 -3.57
N ARG A 40 3.60 4.60 -2.68
CA ARG A 40 5.06 4.68 -2.95
C ARG A 40 5.50 3.71 -4.04
N ILE A 41 4.90 2.52 -4.10
CA ILE A 41 5.16 1.55 -5.17
C ILE A 41 4.72 2.13 -6.52
N GLU A 42 3.50 2.65 -6.60
CA GLU A 42 2.98 3.30 -7.82
C GLU A 42 3.86 4.48 -8.27
N GLN A 43 4.29 5.32 -7.32
CA GLN A 43 5.21 6.42 -7.61
C GLN A 43 6.57 5.93 -8.12
N ALA A 44 7.15 4.90 -7.50
CA ALA A 44 8.42 4.33 -7.92
C ALA A 44 8.34 3.69 -9.31
N GLU A 45 7.23 2.99 -9.61
CA GLU A 45 6.96 2.46 -10.95
C GLU A 45 6.87 3.60 -11.98
N GLY A 46 6.15 4.68 -11.66
CA GLY A 46 6.06 5.86 -12.52
C GLY A 46 7.40 6.60 -12.72
N GLU A 47 8.25 6.68 -11.70
CA GLU A 47 9.60 7.26 -11.80
C GLU A 47 10.51 6.41 -12.70
N ILE A 48 10.45 5.09 -12.56
CA ILE A 48 11.19 4.15 -13.43
C ILE A 48 10.74 4.33 -14.88
N ASP A 49 9.43 4.35 -15.13
CA ASP A 49 8.89 4.56 -16.48
C ASP A 49 9.30 5.94 -17.04
N GLY A 50 9.17 7.00 -16.26
CA GLY A 50 9.61 8.35 -16.66
C GLY A 50 11.12 8.44 -16.96
N THR A 51 11.93 7.68 -16.22
CA THR A 51 13.39 7.62 -16.42
C THR A 51 13.75 6.84 -17.69
N ILE A 52 13.03 5.75 -17.98
CA ILE A 52 13.21 4.94 -19.19
C ILE A 52 12.79 5.73 -20.44
N TRP A 53 11.71 6.51 -20.34
CA TRP A 53 11.20 7.32 -21.46
C TRP A 53 11.87 8.69 -21.61
N SER A 54 12.88 9.01 -20.78
CA SER A 54 13.64 10.25 -20.87
C SER A 54 14.67 10.18 -22.02
N PRO A 55 14.56 11.00 -23.09
CA PRO A 55 15.48 10.97 -24.21
C PRO A 55 16.94 11.31 -23.86
N ARG A 56 17.16 11.91 -22.67
CA ARG A 56 18.50 12.17 -22.12
C ARG A 56 19.25 10.90 -21.74
N ASN A 57 18.57 9.77 -21.53
CA ASN A 57 19.16 8.48 -21.14
C ASN A 57 19.31 7.49 -22.32
N TRP A 58 19.02 7.91 -23.56
CA TRP A 58 19.12 7.05 -24.76
C TRP A 58 20.44 7.20 -25.54
N SER A 59 21.43 7.88 -24.95
CA SER A 59 22.75 8.10 -25.56
C SER A 59 23.65 6.87 -25.47
#